data_AF-A0A3P3ZJ40-F1
#
_entry.id   AF-A0A3P3ZJ40-F1
#
_cell.length_a   1.000
_cell.length_b   1.000
_cell.length_c   1.000
_cell.angle_alpha   90.00
_cell.angle_beta   90.00
_cell.angle_gamma   90.00
#
_symmetry.space_group_name_H-M   'P 1'
#
loop_
_entity.id
_entity.type
_entity.pdbx_description
1 polymer ?
#
loop_
_entity_poly.entity_id
_entity_poly.type
_entity_poly.pdbx_seq_one_letter_code
_entity_poly.pdbx_strand_id
1 'polypeptide(L)'
;MSAQRRLRHSSGLFACSRIVRFDLRKHEMEKRRLRELEKAGINPTDDEDAPWIAPEEQQRLDEAEEQRRAEREEQRQGFMKKRAEEDAVRRRKFKEFRAKQIAMSRHRKETMAEKKEETRQHRQQTSRVNFVEEVGAAEDDTSVGVGSAPVKATSHSGMQ
;
A
#
# COMPACT_ATOMS: atom_id res chain seq x y z
N MET A 1 12.60 52.06 -3.34
CA MET A 1 11.39 51.68 -4.11
C MET A 1 11.80 50.76 -5.25
N SER A 2 11.42 49.48 -5.23
CA SER A 2 11.55 48.64 -6.42
C SER A 2 10.63 47.41 -6.38
N ALA A 3 9.68 47.42 -7.32
CA ALA A 3 8.93 46.34 -7.97
C ALA A 3 8.40 45.14 -7.15
N GLN A 4 7.11 45.21 -6.81
CA GLN A 4 6.24 44.04 -6.62
C GLN A 4 6.10 43.27 -7.94
N ARG A 5 6.61 42.04 -8.01
CA ARG A 5 6.28 41.09 -9.09
C ARG A 5 4.88 40.53 -8.84
N ARG A 6 3.91 40.95 -9.66
CA ARG A 6 2.57 40.35 -9.69
C ARG A 6 2.61 39.10 -10.56
N LEU A 7 2.57 37.91 -9.95
CA LEU A 7 2.21 36.69 -10.68
C LEU A 7 0.72 36.79 -11.05
N ARG A 8 0.43 36.91 -12.36
CA ARG A 8 -0.90 36.65 -12.89
C ARG A 8 -1.03 35.16 -13.10
N HIS A 9 -1.80 34.49 -12.25
CA HIS A 9 -2.28 33.15 -12.53
C HIS A 9 -3.40 33.28 -13.56
N SER A 10 -3.13 32.94 -14.82
CA SER A 10 -4.17 32.62 -15.80
C SER A 10 -4.67 31.20 -15.52
N SER A 11 -5.49 31.07 -14.48
CA SER A 11 -6.18 29.83 -14.18
C SER A 11 -7.30 29.61 -15.20
N GLY A 12 -7.02 28.63 -16.06
CA GLY A 12 -7.90 27.83 -16.90
C GLY A 12 -9.38 28.18 -16.98
N LEU A 13 -9.84 28.36 -18.21
CA LEU A 13 -11.22 28.11 -18.62
C LEU A 13 -11.53 26.63 -18.34
N PHE A 14 -11.89 26.30 -17.10
CA PHE A 14 -12.58 25.05 -16.80
C PHE A 14 -13.91 25.11 -17.54
N ALA A 15 -14.04 24.30 -18.59
CA ALA A 15 -15.31 24.00 -19.21
C ALA A 15 -16.25 23.53 -18.09
N CYS A 16 -17.16 24.41 -17.68
CA CYS A 16 -18.14 24.13 -16.65
C CYS A 16 -19.11 23.11 -17.25
N SER A 17 -18.81 21.81 -17.07
CA SER A 17 -19.77 20.75 -17.34
C SER A 17 -20.96 21.05 -16.43
N ARG A 18 -22.04 21.60 -17.00
CA ARG A 18 -23.27 21.88 -16.27
C ARG A 18 -23.71 20.56 -15.63
N ILE A 19 -23.64 20.49 -14.31
CA ILE A 19 -24.18 19.36 -13.55
C ILE A 19 -25.67 19.35 -13.87
N VAL A 20 -26.09 18.44 -14.76
CA VAL A 20 -27.50 18.21 -15.04
C VAL A 20 -28.06 17.54 -13.80
N ARG A 21 -28.74 18.31 -12.95
CA ARG A 21 -29.45 17.77 -11.80
C ARG A 21 -30.57 16.88 -12.33
N PHE A 22 -30.62 15.65 -11.85
CA PHE A 22 -31.66 14.70 -12.22
C PHE A 22 -33.03 15.25 -11.85
N ASP A 23 -33.92 15.37 -12.83
CA ASP A 23 -35.27 15.87 -12.64
C ASP A 23 -36.19 14.71 -12.21
N LEU A 24 -36.39 14.59 -10.91
CA LEU A 24 -37.25 13.58 -10.29
C LEU A 24 -38.67 13.57 -10.88
N ARG A 25 -39.22 14.76 -11.16
CA ARG A 25 -40.58 14.89 -11.69
C ARG A 25 -40.67 14.36 -13.11
N LYS A 26 -39.69 14.66 -13.96
CA LYS A 26 -39.63 14.11 -15.33
C LYS A 26 -39.53 12.59 -15.31
N HIS A 27 -38.66 12.04 -14.46
CA HIS A 27 -38.50 10.60 -14.31
C HIS A 27 -39.76 9.90 -13.79
N GLU A 28 -40.48 10.50 -12.83
CA GLU A 28 -41.76 9.96 -12.36
C GLU A 28 -42.85 10.00 -13.44
N MET A 29 -42.92 11.10 -14.21
CA MET A 29 -43.85 11.21 -15.33
C MET A 29 -43.54 10.20 -16.43
N GLU A 30 -42.27 9.97 -16.72
CA GLU A 30 -41.79 8.96 -17.66
C GLU A 30 -42.15 7.54 -17.19
N LYS A 31 -42.03 7.26 -15.89
CA LYS A 31 -42.52 5.98 -15.31
C LYS A 31 -44.02 5.81 -15.44
N ARG A 32 -44.83 6.86 -15.24
CA ARG A 32 -46.28 6.78 -15.44
C ARG A 32 -46.62 6.53 -16.91
N ARG A 33 -45.94 7.25 -17.82
CA ARG A 33 -46.09 7.06 -19.27
C ARG A 33 -45.75 5.63 -19.69
N LEU A 34 -44.68 5.04 -19.15
CA LEU A 34 -44.31 3.65 -19.41
C LEU A 34 -45.39 2.66 -18.97
N ARG A 35 -46.00 2.86 -17.79
CA ARG A 35 -47.11 2.00 -17.32
C ARG A 35 -48.38 2.15 -18.16
N GLU A 36 -48.64 3.34 -18.69
CA GLU A 36 -49.77 3.59 -19.58
C GLU A 36 -49.57 2.91 -20.95
N LEU A 37 -48.35 2.96 -21.48
CA LEU A 37 -47.96 2.24 -22.70
C LEU A 37 -48.05 0.72 -22.50
N GLU A 38 -47.51 0.20 -21.40
CA GLU A 38 -47.61 -1.22 -21.01
C GLU A 38 -49.07 -1.67 -20.89
N LYS A 39 -49.92 -0.87 -20.23
CA LYS A 39 -51.35 -1.15 -20.10
C LYS A 39 -52.09 -1.12 -21.44
N ALA A 40 -51.62 -0.32 -22.40
CA ALA A 40 -52.15 -0.27 -23.77
C ALA A 40 -51.62 -1.41 -24.65
N GLY A 41 -50.72 -2.26 -24.14
CA GLY A 41 -50.05 -3.30 -24.92
C GLY A 41 -49.04 -2.74 -25.93
N ILE A 42 -48.62 -1.47 -25.77
CA ILE A 42 -47.60 -0.83 -26.61
C ILE A 42 -46.29 -0.94 -25.84
N ASN A 43 -45.43 -1.89 -26.23
CA ASN A 43 -44.11 -2.04 -25.63
C ASN A 43 -43.14 -1.07 -26.33
N PRO A 44 -42.65 0.00 -25.69
CA PRO A 44 -41.70 0.93 -26.31
C PRO A 44 -40.32 0.32 -26.53
N THR A 45 -40.12 -0.91 -26.04
CA THR A 45 -38.96 -1.77 -26.22
C THR A 45 -39.29 -3.00 -27.08
N ASP A 46 -40.49 -3.10 -27.66
CA ASP A 46 -40.72 -4.11 -28.69
C ASP A 46 -39.89 -3.74 -29.91
N ASP A 47 -38.96 -4.64 -30.24
CA ASP A 47 -38.23 -4.66 -31.50
C ASP A 47 -39.17 -5.02 -32.68
N GLU A 48 -40.50 -4.94 -32.53
CA GLU A 48 -41.45 -5.21 -33.63
C GLU A 48 -41.35 -4.21 -34.77
N ASP A 49 -40.82 -3.01 -34.52
CA ASP A 49 -40.43 -2.02 -35.54
C ASP A 49 -38.96 -2.16 -35.99
N ALA A 50 -38.19 -3.11 -35.44
CA ALA A 50 -36.85 -3.38 -35.94
C ALA A 50 -36.96 -4.02 -37.33
N PRO A 51 -36.28 -3.46 -38.35
CA PRO A 51 -36.32 -4.04 -39.68
C PRO A 51 -35.80 -5.48 -39.60
N TRP A 52 -36.57 -6.44 -40.11
CA TRP A 52 -36.15 -7.85 -40.13
C TRP A 52 -34.76 -7.97 -40.77
N ILE A 53 -33.79 -8.41 -39.97
CA ILE A 53 -32.41 -8.64 -40.42
C ILE A 53 -32.33 -10.10 -40.88
N ALA A 54 -31.77 -10.33 -42.07
CA ALA A 54 -31.53 -11.69 -42.52
C ALA A 54 -30.64 -12.44 -41.53
N PRO A 55 -30.85 -13.74 -41.25
CA PRO A 55 -30.03 -14.48 -40.26
C PRO A 55 -28.52 -14.40 -40.51
N GLU A 56 -28.10 -14.35 -41.77
CA GLU A 56 -26.69 -14.19 -42.18
C GLU A 56 -26.16 -12.76 -41.94
N GLU A 57 -27.02 -11.74 -42.06
CA GLU A 57 -26.66 -10.36 -41.71
C GLU A 57 -26.60 -10.15 -40.20
N GLN A 58 -27.46 -10.84 -39.45
CA GLN A 58 -27.43 -10.82 -37.99
C GLN A 58 -26.15 -11.44 -37.47
N GLN A 59 -25.72 -12.60 -38.01
CA GLN A 59 -24.43 -13.20 -37.66
C GLN A 59 -23.25 -12.25 -37.88
N ARG A 60 -23.21 -11.55 -39.02
CA ARG A 60 -22.14 -10.58 -39.30
C ARG A 60 -22.15 -9.40 -38.32
N LEU A 61 -23.32 -8.94 -37.88
CA LEU A 61 -23.44 -7.88 -36.90
C LEU A 61 -23.02 -8.33 -35.50
N ASP A 62 -23.43 -9.53 -35.10
CA ASP A 62 -23.10 -10.11 -33.79
C ASP A 62 -21.58 -10.34 -33.68
N GLU A 63 -20.95 -10.92 -34.71
CA GLU A 63 -19.49 -11.11 -34.78
C GLU A 63 -18.74 -9.76 -34.72
N ALA A 64 -19.20 -8.74 -35.45
CA ALA A 64 -18.59 -7.42 -35.42
C ALA A 64 -18.79 -6.72 -34.06
N GLU A 65 -19.91 -6.95 -33.39
CA GLU A 65 -20.13 -6.42 -32.04
C GLU A 65 -19.27 -7.15 -30.99
N GLU A 66 -19.14 -8.47 -31.11
CA GLU A 66 -18.25 -9.27 -30.28
C GLU A 66 -16.79 -8.80 -30.39
N GLN A 67 -16.31 -8.50 -31.61
CA GLN A 67 -14.98 -7.92 -31.80
C GLN A 67 -14.81 -6.59 -31.06
N ARG A 68 -15.81 -5.69 -31.16
CA ARG A 68 -15.78 -4.40 -30.42
C ARG A 68 -15.87 -4.57 -28.91
N ARG A 69 -16.54 -5.63 -28.42
CA ARG A 69 -16.58 -5.96 -26.99
C ARG A 69 -15.24 -6.54 -26.54
N ALA A 70 -14.68 -7.48 -27.28
CA ALA A 70 -13.39 -8.09 -27.02
C ALA A 70 -12.26 -7.06 -26.96
N GLU A 71 -12.21 -6.11 -27.90
CA GLU A 71 -11.21 -5.03 -27.89
C GLU A 71 -11.33 -4.14 -26.64
N ARG A 72 -12.56 -3.76 -26.26
CA ARG A 72 -12.81 -2.99 -25.02
C ARG A 72 -12.42 -3.78 -23.77
N GLU A 73 -12.66 -5.08 -23.76
CA GLU A 73 -12.27 -5.95 -22.66
C GLU A 73 -10.75 -6.12 -22.59
N GLU A 74 -10.06 -6.26 -23.72
CA GLU A 74 -8.61 -6.31 -23.78
C GLU A 74 -8.00 -5.00 -23.27
N GLN A 75 -8.55 -3.85 -23.66
CA GLN A 75 -8.12 -2.56 -23.12
C GLN A 75 -8.28 -2.50 -21.60
N ARG A 76 -9.43 -2.93 -21.06
CA ARG A 76 -9.66 -3.00 -19.61
C ARG A 76 -8.68 -3.95 -18.92
N GLN A 77 -8.45 -5.13 -19.49
CA GLN A 77 -7.49 -6.11 -18.97
C GLN A 77 -6.07 -5.56 -19.00
N GLY A 78 -5.68 -4.84 -20.06
CA GLY A 78 -4.38 -4.18 -20.19
C GLY A 78 -4.15 -3.14 -19.09
N PHE A 79 -5.15 -2.31 -18.78
CA PHE A 79 -5.06 -1.37 -17.66
C PHE A 79 -4.90 -2.07 -16.30
N MET A 80 -5.64 -3.17 -16.08
CA MET A 80 -5.53 -3.94 -14.84
C MET A 80 -4.18 -4.64 -14.70
N LYS A 81 -3.62 -5.16 -15.81
CA LYS A 81 -2.26 -5.73 -15.84
C LYS A 81 -1.20 -4.70 -15.51
N LYS A 82 -1.22 -3.52 -16.15
CA LYS A 82 -0.27 -2.43 -15.86
C LYS A 82 -0.29 -2.04 -14.38
N ARG A 83 -1.50 -1.92 -13.80
CA ARG A 83 -1.66 -1.64 -12.38
C ARG A 83 -1.08 -2.75 -11.49
N ALA A 84 -1.34 -4.01 -11.84
CA ALA A 84 -0.81 -5.16 -11.11
C ALA A 84 0.73 -5.24 -11.16
N GLU A 85 1.33 -4.91 -12.30
CA GLU A 85 2.78 -4.85 -12.47
C GLU A 85 3.41 -3.74 -11.61
N GLU A 86 2.83 -2.53 -11.65
CA GLU A 86 3.29 -1.40 -10.82
C GLU A 86 3.20 -1.71 -9.32
N ASP A 87 2.08 -2.32 -8.88
CA ASP A 87 1.90 -2.73 -7.49
C ASP A 87 2.86 -3.85 -7.10
N ALA A 88 3.14 -4.80 -8.00
CA ALA A 88 4.14 -5.84 -7.75
C ALA A 88 5.54 -5.25 -7.57
N VAL A 89 5.94 -4.29 -8.40
CA VAL A 89 7.23 -3.57 -8.27
C VAL A 89 7.27 -2.79 -6.95
N ARG A 90 6.20 -2.07 -6.60
CA ARG A 90 6.11 -1.33 -5.34
C ARG A 90 6.23 -2.26 -4.13
N ARG A 91 5.55 -3.41 -4.16
CA ARG A 91 5.64 -4.44 -3.10
C ARG A 91 7.05 -5.02 -2.99
N ARG A 92 7.73 -5.30 -4.11
CA ARG A 92 9.12 -5.78 -4.11
C ARG A 92 10.05 -4.75 -3.47
N LYS A 93 10.01 -3.49 -3.92
CA LYS A 93 10.81 -2.40 -3.35
C LYS A 93 10.55 -2.20 -1.85
N PHE A 94 9.29 -2.31 -1.41
CA PHE A 94 8.97 -2.21 0.01
C PHE A 94 9.54 -3.38 0.83
N LYS A 95 9.47 -4.61 0.30
CA LYS A 95 10.09 -5.80 0.93
C LYS A 95 11.60 -5.62 1.07
N GLU A 96 12.27 -5.16 0.02
CA GLU A 96 13.71 -4.86 0.04
C GLU A 96 14.05 -3.77 1.05
N PHE A 97 13.28 -2.69 1.10
CA PHE A 97 13.46 -1.62 2.09
C PHE A 97 13.31 -2.15 3.52
N ARG A 98 12.28 -2.96 3.79
CA ARG A 98 12.08 -3.57 5.11
C ARG A 98 13.19 -4.55 5.46
N ALA A 99 13.63 -5.38 4.52
CA ALA A 99 14.75 -6.28 4.71
C ALA A 99 16.04 -5.51 5.06
N LYS A 100 16.31 -4.40 4.35
CA LYS A 100 17.45 -3.52 4.64
C LYS A 100 17.39 -2.93 6.05
N GLN A 101 16.22 -2.47 6.50
CA GLN A 101 16.06 -1.99 7.87
C GLN A 101 16.31 -3.07 8.92
N ILE A 102 15.78 -4.29 8.70
CA ILE A 102 15.99 -5.42 9.59
C ILE A 102 17.48 -5.79 9.62
N ALA A 103 18.14 -5.86 8.47
CA ALA A 103 19.57 -6.16 8.36
C ALA A 103 20.41 -5.12 9.10
N MET A 104 20.15 -3.82 8.89
CA MET A 104 20.83 -2.74 9.62
C MET A 104 20.61 -2.84 11.13
N SER A 105 19.39 -3.17 11.57
CA SER A 105 19.09 -3.35 12.99
C SER A 105 19.82 -4.56 13.58
N ARG A 106 19.89 -5.68 12.86
CA ARG A 106 20.64 -6.88 13.27
C ARG A 106 22.13 -6.60 13.38
N HIS A 107 22.73 -5.99 12.37
CA HIS A 107 24.15 -5.65 12.37
C HIS A 107 24.54 -4.74 13.56
N ARG A 108 23.69 -3.76 13.90
CA ARG A 108 23.91 -2.93 15.12
C ARG A 108 23.87 -3.75 16.40
N LYS A 109 23.01 -4.76 16.49
CA LYS A 109 22.93 -5.64 17.66
C LYS A 109 24.12 -6.61 17.71
N GLU A 110 24.51 -7.15 16.57
CA GLU A 110 25.65 -8.06 16.43
C GLU A 110 26.95 -7.37 16.82
N THR A 111 27.23 -6.17 16.28
CA THR A 111 28.43 -5.39 16.63
C THR A 111 28.48 -5.01 18.11
N MET A 112 27.33 -4.70 18.73
CA MET A 112 27.26 -4.44 20.17
C MET A 112 27.49 -5.73 21.00
N ALA A 113 26.99 -6.86 20.53
CA ALA A 113 27.21 -8.15 21.15
C ALA A 113 28.68 -8.59 21.04
N GLU A 114 29.29 -8.41 19.87
CA GLU A 114 30.70 -8.71 19.59
C GLU A 114 31.63 -7.89 20.49
N LYS A 115 31.42 -6.57 20.60
CA LYS A 115 32.19 -5.73 21.53
C LYS A 115 32.05 -6.17 22.99
N LYS A 116 30.84 -6.60 23.39
CA LYS A 116 30.60 -7.11 24.75
C LYS A 116 31.33 -8.44 24.96
N GLU A 117 31.36 -9.29 23.95
CA GLU A 117 32.06 -10.57 24.00
C GLU A 117 33.58 -10.39 23.98
N GLU A 118 34.11 -9.51 23.15
CA GLU A 118 35.51 -9.10 23.16
C GLU A 118 35.92 -8.55 24.53
N THR A 119 35.08 -7.72 25.16
CA THR A 119 35.33 -7.21 26.52
C THR A 119 35.33 -8.34 27.55
N ARG A 120 34.46 -9.35 27.41
CA ARG A 120 34.44 -10.53 28.28
C ARG A 120 35.69 -11.39 28.09
N GLN A 121 36.11 -11.61 26.86
CA GLN A 121 37.32 -12.35 26.52
C GLN A 121 38.56 -11.63 27.04
N HIS A 122 38.67 -10.31 26.85
CA HIS A 122 39.74 -9.51 27.40
C HIS A 122 39.78 -9.59 28.93
N ARG A 123 38.62 -9.53 29.62
CA ARG A 123 38.56 -9.72 31.08
C ARG A 123 39.00 -11.12 31.51
N GLN A 124 38.66 -12.16 30.77
CA GLN A 124 39.13 -13.52 31.06
C GLN A 124 40.63 -13.65 30.82
N GLN A 125 41.17 -13.01 29.79
CA GLN A 125 42.61 -12.97 29.54
C GLN A 125 43.36 -12.21 30.64
N THR A 126 42.93 -11.00 31.02
CA THR A 126 43.57 -10.26 32.11
C THR A 126 43.40 -10.94 33.47
N SER A 127 42.26 -11.56 33.74
CA SER A 127 42.08 -12.40 34.94
C SER A 127 43.05 -13.57 34.98
N ARG A 128 43.36 -14.18 33.82
CA ARG A 128 44.29 -15.31 33.73
C ARG A 128 45.75 -14.87 33.86
N VAL A 129 46.09 -13.65 33.41
CA VAL A 129 47.40 -13.03 33.61
C VAL A 129 47.59 -12.61 35.06
N ASN A 130 46.58 -11.98 35.68
CA ASN A 130 46.62 -11.61 37.09
C ASN A 130 46.71 -12.84 38.01
N PHE A 131 46.06 -13.96 37.67
CA PHE A 131 46.20 -15.20 38.43
C PHE A 131 47.62 -15.81 38.35
N VAL A 132 48.32 -15.65 37.23
CA VAL A 132 49.72 -16.11 37.11
C VAL A 132 50.68 -15.20 37.87
N GLU A 133 50.36 -13.90 37.99
CA GLU A 133 51.16 -12.95 38.76
C GLU A 133 50.87 -13.04 40.28
N GLU A 134 49.63 -13.34 40.68
CA GLU A 134 49.19 -13.52 42.08
C GLU A 134 49.64 -14.88 42.67
N VAL A 135 49.72 -15.95 41.87
CA VAL A 135 50.32 -17.24 42.32
C VAL A 135 51.85 -17.14 42.48
N GLY A 136 52.48 -16.09 41.95
CA GLY A 136 53.88 -15.74 42.24
C GLY A 136 54.06 -14.79 43.44
N ALA A 137 52.98 -14.23 43.98
CA ALA A 137 53.05 -13.13 44.93
C ALA A 137 51.80 -13.01 45.83
N ALA A 138 51.44 -14.05 46.59
CA ALA A 138 50.68 -13.90 47.84
C ALA A 138 50.49 -15.25 48.54
N GLU A 139 51.38 -15.57 49.48
CA GLU A 139 50.85 -15.90 50.80
C GLU A 139 50.34 -14.60 51.45
N ASP A 140 49.40 -14.73 52.37
CA ASP A 140 48.74 -13.70 53.18
C ASP A 140 47.50 -12.96 52.64
N ASP A 141 46.36 -13.50 53.09
CA ASP A 141 45.50 -12.89 54.13
C ASP A 141 44.27 -12.04 53.72
N THR A 142 43.11 -12.49 54.24
CA THR A 142 41.86 -11.75 54.54
C THR A 142 41.12 -11.02 53.40
N SER A 143 39.83 -10.67 53.44
CA SER A 143 38.62 -11.07 54.18
C SER A 143 37.46 -10.21 53.62
N VAL A 144 36.23 -10.74 53.68
CA VAL A 144 34.91 -10.04 53.72
C VAL A 144 34.45 -9.18 52.52
N GLY A 145 33.16 -9.29 52.17
CA GLY A 145 32.40 -8.06 51.83
C GLY A 145 31.27 -8.14 50.79
N VAL A 146 30.12 -8.65 51.25
CA VAL A 146 28.74 -8.44 50.77
C VAL A 146 28.45 -7.11 50.04
N GLY A 147 27.59 -7.15 49.01
CA GLY A 147 26.91 -5.93 48.51
C GLY A 147 25.86 -6.17 47.43
N SER A 148 24.59 -6.25 47.84
CA SER A 148 23.40 -6.57 47.03
C SER A 148 22.66 -5.32 46.51
N ALA A 149 21.97 -5.49 45.37
CA ALA A 149 20.76 -4.80 44.87
C ALA A 149 20.89 -3.44 44.11
N PRO A 150 19.85 -2.98 43.35
CA PRO A 150 18.80 -3.70 42.60
C PRO A 150 18.68 -3.24 41.12
N VAL A 151 18.10 -4.09 40.27
CA VAL A 151 17.69 -3.73 38.89
C VAL A 151 16.33 -3.03 38.89
N LYS A 152 16.27 -1.79 38.38
CA LYS A 152 15.02 -1.07 38.09
C LYS A 152 14.34 -1.70 36.88
N ALA A 153 13.19 -2.33 37.10
CA ALA A 153 12.27 -2.73 36.05
C ALA A 153 11.44 -1.52 35.60
N THR A 154 11.53 -1.14 34.33
CA THR A 154 10.60 -0.19 33.70
C THR A 154 9.63 -0.99 32.84
N SER A 155 8.43 -1.24 33.36
CA SER A 155 7.29 -1.72 32.59
C SER A 155 6.70 -0.58 31.76
N HIS A 156 6.78 -0.67 30.44
CA HIS A 156 6.00 0.17 29.54
C HIS A 156 4.61 -0.45 29.36
N SER A 157 3.60 0.21 29.89
CA SER A 157 2.18 -0.03 29.62
C SER A 157 1.85 0.50 28.22
N GLY A 158 1.53 -0.39 27.29
CA GLY A 158 1.01 -0.03 25.98
C GLY A 158 -0.51 -0.01 26.01
N MET A 159 -1.09 1.18 26.16
CA MET A 159 -2.45 1.46 25.66
C MET A 159 -2.33 1.92 24.22
N GLN A 160 -2.95 1.19 23.30
CA GLN A 160 -3.79 1.65 22.17
C GLN A 160 -4.07 0.51 21.21
#